data_AF-A0A821WUR2-F1
#
_entry.id   AF-A0A821WUR2-F1
#
_cell.length_a   1.000
_cell.length_b   1.000
_cell.length_c   1.000
_cell.angle_alpha   90.00
_cell.angle_beta   90.00
_cell.angle_gamma   90.00
#
_symmetry.space_group_name_H-M   'P 1'
#
loop_
_entity.id
_entity.type
_entity.pdbx_description
1 polymer ?
#
loop_
_entity_poly.entity_id
_entity_poly.type
_entity_poly.pdbx_seq_one_letter_code
_entity_poly.pdbx_strand_id
1 'polypeptide(L)'
;MKVKIGDVVLPGDYCDEIMAVGVKSKVVLGPGLRKEVDQVYIMKAGVLRKRNPNTFWVDSYQKRYVPSRSENVIGIVVQKSR
;
A
#
# COMPACT_ATOMS: atom_id res chain seq x y z
N MET A 1 11.45 -8.04 8.98
CA MET A 1 11.03 -9.35 9.56
C MET A 1 10.15 -10.07 8.54
N LYS A 2 10.16 -11.41 8.50
CA LYS A 2 9.31 -12.16 7.56
C LYS A 2 7.86 -12.12 8.04
N VAL A 3 6.99 -11.47 7.26
CA VAL A 3 5.57 -11.27 7.60
C VAL A 3 4.65 -12.00 6.64
N LYS A 4 3.52 -12.51 7.14
CA LYS A 4 2.49 -13.19 6.33
C LYS A 4 1.33 -12.24 6.03
N ILE A 5 0.50 -12.63 5.08
CA ILE A 5 -0.74 -11.92 4.74
C ILE A 5 -1.70 -12.03 5.93
N GLY A 6 -2.25 -10.89 6.37
CA GLY A 6 -3.14 -10.81 7.54
C GLY A 6 -2.45 -10.36 8.83
N ASP A 7 -1.12 -10.33 8.86
CA ASP A 7 -0.37 -9.88 10.04
C ASP A 7 -0.29 -8.35 10.12
N VAL A 8 -0.05 -7.87 11.35
CA VAL A 8 0.36 -6.49 11.59
C VAL A 8 1.81 -6.35 11.16
N VAL A 9 2.05 -5.38 10.27
CA VAL A 9 3.34 -5.11 9.67
C VAL A 9 3.89 -3.76 10.12
N LEU A 10 5.21 -3.65 10.16
CA LEU A 10 5.94 -2.43 10.45
C LEU A 10 6.75 -1.94 9.24
N PRO A 11 7.09 -0.65 9.18
CA PRO A 11 7.99 -0.14 8.16
C PRO A 11 9.34 -0.88 8.18
N GLY A 12 9.82 -1.29 7.02
CA GLY A 12 11.06 -2.09 6.88
C GLY A 12 10.83 -3.59 6.87
N ASP A 13 9.61 -4.07 7.11
CA ASP A 13 9.27 -5.47 6.89
C ASP A 13 9.14 -5.79 5.40
N TYR A 14 9.33 -7.07 5.06
CA TYR A 14 9.23 -7.60 3.70
C TYR A 14 8.48 -8.93 3.70
N CYS A 15 7.87 -9.25 2.56
CA CYS A 15 7.08 -10.47 2.39
C CYS A 15 7.54 -11.26 1.17
N ASP A 16 8.13 -12.43 1.41
CA ASP A 16 8.61 -13.35 0.36
C ASP A 16 7.47 -13.85 -0.54
N GLU A 17 6.25 -13.96 -0.01
CA GLU A 17 5.09 -14.44 -0.77
C GLU A 17 4.69 -13.46 -1.89
N ILE A 18 4.81 -12.16 -1.65
CA ILE A 18 4.55 -11.13 -2.66
C ILE A 18 5.58 -11.23 -3.79
N MET A 19 6.84 -11.49 -3.45
CA MET A 19 7.91 -11.69 -4.42
C MET A 19 7.70 -12.95 -5.26
N ALA A 20 7.36 -14.08 -4.63
CA ALA A 20 7.10 -15.34 -5.33
C ALA A 20 5.93 -15.23 -6.33
N VAL A 21 4.90 -14.44 -6.01
CA VAL A 21 3.79 -14.14 -6.92
C VAL A 21 4.21 -13.17 -8.03
N GLY A 22 5.09 -12.20 -7.72
CA GLY A 22 5.65 -11.23 -8.68
C GLY A 22 6.52 -11.84 -9.77
N VAL A 23 7.21 -12.96 -9.48
CA VAL A 23 7.97 -13.71 -10.49
C VAL A 23 7.04 -14.45 -11.46
N LYS A 24 5.88 -14.91 -10.98
CA LYS A 24 4.93 -15.72 -11.75
C LYS A 24 3.89 -14.90 -12.51
N SER A 25 3.60 -13.67 -12.08
CA SER A 25 2.46 -12.90 -12.58
C SER A 25 2.58 -11.40 -12.28
N LYS A 26 1.84 -10.57 -13.04
CA LYS A 26 1.80 -9.12 -12.81
C LYS A 26 1.13 -8.83 -11.46
N VAL A 27 1.88 -8.25 -10.53
CA VAL A 27 1.42 -7.85 -9.19
C VAL A 27 1.08 -6.37 -9.18
N VAL A 28 -0.05 -6.02 -8.57
CA VAL A 28 -0.44 -4.62 -8.31
C VAL A 28 -0.09 -4.28 -6.88
N LEU A 29 0.84 -3.34 -6.72
CA LEU A 29 1.24 -2.81 -5.42
C LEU A 29 0.38 -1.59 -5.12
N GLY A 30 -0.42 -1.71 -4.07
CA GLY A 30 -1.25 -0.63 -3.53
C GLY A 30 -0.49 0.22 -2.51
N PRO A 31 -1.22 1.08 -1.79
CA PRO A 31 -0.64 2.02 -0.84
C PRO A 31 0.10 1.30 0.30
N GLY A 32 1.18 1.94 0.77
CA GLY A 32 1.99 1.46 1.89
C GLY A 32 3.03 0.39 1.51
N LEU A 33 3.06 -0.05 0.25
CA LEU A 33 4.08 -0.93 -0.29
C LEU A 33 4.95 -0.18 -1.30
N ARG A 34 6.25 -0.48 -1.30
CA ARG A 34 7.19 0.04 -2.29
C ARG A 34 8.01 -1.10 -2.86
N LYS A 35 8.09 -1.15 -4.18
CA LYS A 35 9.04 -2.03 -4.86
C LYS A 35 10.41 -1.36 -4.89
N GLU A 36 11.38 -2.06 -4.37
CA GLU A 36 12.80 -1.83 -4.61
C GLU A 36 13.31 -2.93 -5.56
N VAL A 37 14.52 -2.77 -6.10
CA VAL A 37 15.02 -3.53 -7.27
C VAL A 37 14.69 -5.03 -7.19
N ASP A 38 14.97 -5.65 -6.05
CA ASP A 38 14.75 -7.07 -5.83
C ASP A 38 13.63 -7.37 -4.82
N GLN A 39 13.33 -6.45 -3.89
CA GLN A 39 12.42 -6.71 -2.78
C GLN A 39 11.27 -5.72 -2.67
N VAL A 40 10.14 -6.17 -2.13
CA VAL A 40 9.00 -5.30 -1.79
C VAL A 40 9.05 -5.02 -0.30
N TYR A 41 9.21 -3.74 0.03
CA TYR A 41 9.24 -3.25 1.40
C TYR A 41 7.92 -2.60 1.79
N ILE A 42 7.57 -2.80 3.05
CA ILE A 42 6.47 -2.11 3.71
C ILE A 42 6.99 -0.76 4.19
N MET A 43 6.29 0.32 3.82
CA MET A 43 6.63 1.69 4.21
C MET A 43 5.71 2.25 5.30
N LYS A 44 4.56 1.62 5.54
CA LYS A 44 3.58 2.05 6.53
C LYS A 44 3.27 0.92 7.50
N ALA A 45 3.06 1.27 8.76
CA ALA A 45 2.53 0.33 9.74
C ALA A 45 1.04 0.08 9.47
N GLY A 46 0.58 -1.15 9.64
CA GLY A 46 -0.81 -1.52 9.42
C GLY A 46 -1.01 -3.02 9.26
N VAL A 47 -2.11 -3.43 8.63
CA VAL A 47 -2.38 -4.84 8.33
C VAL A 47 -2.12 -5.11 6.86
N LEU A 48 -1.31 -6.11 6.55
CA LEU A 48 -1.06 -6.51 5.17
C LEU A 48 -2.28 -7.27 4.61
N ARG A 49 -2.93 -6.71 3.59
CA ARG A 49 -4.09 -7.31 2.93
C ARG A 49 -3.78 -7.71 1.50
N LYS A 50 -4.47 -8.76 1.04
CA LYS A 50 -4.42 -9.28 -0.33
C LYS A 50 -5.83 -9.35 -0.91
N ARG A 51 -5.97 -9.00 -2.19
CA ARG A 51 -7.16 -9.28 -3.01
C ARG A 51 -6.76 -10.06 -4.24
N ASN A 52 -7.58 -11.06 -4.57
CA ASN A 52 -7.45 -11.81 -5.81
C ASN A 52 -7.72 -10.88 -7.02
N PRO A 53 -6.94 -10.95 -8.12
CA PRO A 53 -5.90 -11.95 -8.39
C PRO A 53 -4.57 -11.69 -7.65
N ASN A 54 -3.97 -10.50 -7.74
CA ASN A 54 -2.62 -10.21 -7.20
C ASN A 54 -2.46 -8.76 -6.71
N THR A 55 -3.46 -8.23 -6.00
CA THR A 55 -3.40 -6.86 -5.46
C THR A 55 -3.07 -6.90 -3.98
N PHE A 56 -2.03 -6.19 -3.58
CA PHE A 56 -1.58 -6.12 -2.18
C PHE A 56 -1.57 -4.68 -1.70
N TRP A 57 -1.97 -4.44 -0.46
CA TRP A 57 -1.88 -3.12 0.17
C TRP A 57 -1.75 -3.24 1.68
N VAL A 58 -1.24 -2.18 2.31
CA VAL A 58 -1.25 -2.07 3.76
C VAL A 58 -2.43 -1.21 4.17
N ASP A 59 -3.32 -1.82 4.95
CA ASP A 59 -4.41 -1.11 5.60
C ASP A 59 -3.86 -0.34 6.80
N SER A 60 -3.70 0.97 6.63
CA SER A 60 -3.10 1.87 7.62
C SER A 60 -4.11 2.93 8.03
N TYR A 61 -4.26 3.12 9.33
CA TYR A 61 -5.15 4.15 9.87
C TYR A 61 -4.41 5.49 9.96
N GLN A 62 -4.74 6.43 9.07
CA GLN A 62 -4.16 7.78 9.05
C GLN A 62 -5.26 8.85 9.00
N LYS A 63 -5.09 9.95 9.75
CA LYS A 63 -6.03 11.09 9.75
C LYS A 63 -5.80 12.05 8.57
N ARG A 64 -4.59 12.06 8.01
CA ARG A 64 -4.24 12.93 6.88
C ARG A 64 -4.75 12.34 5.57
N TYR A 65 -5.53 13.13 4.84
CA TYR A 65 -5.94 12.79 3.47
C TYR A 65 -4.75 12.93 2.50
N VAL A 66 -4.61 11.95 1.61
CA VAL A 66 -3.63 11.97 0.51
C VAL A 66 -4.43 11.92 -0.79
N PRO A 67 -4.40 12.98 -1.63
CA PRO A 67 -5.21 13.03 -2.84
C PRO A 67 -4.86 11.89 -3.82
N SER A 68 -5.86 11.11 -4.20
CA SER A 68 -5.71 10.08 -5.24
C SER A 68 -6.67 10.31 -6.41
N ARG A 69 -6.34 9.73 -7.56
CA ARG A 69 -7.21 9.82 -8.75
C ARG A 69 -8.54 9.12 -8.48
N SER A 70 -9.62 9.69 -9.03
CA SER A 70 -10.96 9.11 -9.01
C SER A 70 -11.58 8.97 -7.60
N GLU A 71 -11.21 9.84 -6.66
CA GLU A 71 -11.84 9.94 -5.35
C GLU A 71 -12.81 11.13 -5.27
N ASN A 72 -13.94 10.93 -4.60
CA ASN A 72 -14.89 12.01 -4.27
C ASN A 72 -14.50 12.61 -2.91
N VAL A 73 -14.32 13.93 -2.85
CA VAL A 73 -13.92 14.65 -1.63
C VAL A 73 -14.88 15.77 -1.28
N ILE A 74 -14.97 16.09 0.01
CA ILE A 74 -15.67 17.26 0.52
C ILE A 74 -14.60 18.32 0.84
N GLY A 75 -14.65 19.45 0.13
CA GLY A 75 -13.71 20.56 0.29
C GLY A 75 -14.40 21.84 0.76
N ILE A 76 -13.59 22.78 1.26
CA ILE A 76 -14.01 24.14 1.61
C ILE A 76 -13.25 25.11 0.70
N VAL A 77 -13.95 26.09 0.12
CA VAL A 77 -13.30 27.13 -0.71
C VAL A 77 -12.55 28.09 0.21
N VAL A 78 -11.22 28.08 0.16
CA VAL A 78 -10.36 28.93 1.01
C VAL A 78 -10.01 30.25 0.33
N GLN A 79 -9.82 30.24 -0.98
CA GLN A 79 -9.39 31.42 -1.74
C GLN A 79 -9.92 31.36 -3.17
N LYS A 80 -10.28 32.52 -3.72
CA LYS A 80 -10.57 32.72 -5.14
C LYS A 80 -9.37 33.42 -5.77
N SER A 81 -8.82 32.87 -6.87
CA SER A 81 -7.81 33.60 -7.65
C SER A 81 -8.45 34.83 -8.27
N ARG A 82 -7.75 35.97 -8.18
CA ARG A 82 -8.16 37.25 -8.76
C ARG A 82 -8.18 37.19 -10.28
#